data_AF-A0A259KUX2-F1
#
_entry.id   AF-A0A259KUX2-F1
#
_cell.length_a   1.000
_cell.length_b   1.000
_cell.length_c   1.000
_cell.angle_alpha   90.00
_cell.angle_beta   90.00
_cell.angle_gamma   90.00
#
_symmetry.space_group_name_H-M   'P 1'
#
loop_
_entity.id
_entity.type
_entity.pdbx_description
1 polymer ?
#
loop_
_entity_poly.entity_id
_entity_poly.type
_entity_poly.pdbx_seq_one_letter_code
_entity_poly.pdbx_strand_id
1 'polypeptide(L)'
;DELPRMERDTFTGSAALPKLPSAQPHPDVDMRELLLALQGVLRRADLFTSHHVERERLSTRERMSHILSVLQGDHFVTFESLFTPEEGRLGVVVSFLATLELVKEQLIEVVQAEVLGPIHLRARAVS
;
A
#
# COMPACT_ATOMS: atom_id res chain seq x y z
N ASP A 1 -3.18 -40.74 44.53
CA ASP A 1 -2.65 -41.37 43.30
C ASP A 1 -3.37 -40.91 42.04
N GLU A 2 -3.36 -39.61 41.71
CA GLU A 2 -4.05 -39.10 40.50
C GLU A 2 -3.26 -38.01 39.75
N LEU A 3 -1.93 -38.01 39.83
CA LEU A 3 -1.14 -37.09 39.02
C LEU A 3 -0.72 -37.75 37.71
N PRO A 4 -1.11 -37.19 36.53
CA PRO A 4 -0.76 -37.75 35.23
C PRO A 4 0.76 -37.73 35.03
N ARG A 5 1.30 -38.85 34.55
CA ARG A 5 2.75 -39.06 34.41
C ARG A 5 3.20 -38.78 32.98
N MET A 6 4.23 -37.95 32.84
CA MET A 6 4.92 -37.72 31.57
C MET A 6 5.48 -39.06 31.04
N GLU A 7 5.40 -39.28 29.73
CA GLU A 7 5.79 -40.51 29.00
C GLU A 7 4.86 -41.72 29.20
N ARG A 8 3.76 -41.57 29.95
CA ARG A 8 2.70 -42.60 30.05
C ARG A 8 1.33 -42.04 29.71
N ASP A 9 0.98 -40.92 30.32
CA ASP A 9 -0.35 -40.30 30.21
C ASP A 9 -0.30 -39.01 29.36
N THR A 10 0.88 -38.38 29.25
CA THR A 10 1.13 -37.19 28.41
C THR A 10 2.45 -37.32 27.64
N PHE A 11 2.46 -36.82 26.40
CA PHE A 11 3.63 -36.78 25.52
C PHE A 11 3.98 -35.33 25.19
N THR A 12 5.26 -35.00 25.20
CA THR A 12 5.75 -33.65 24.88
C THR A 12 5.69 -33.41 23.37
N GLY A 13 4.70 -32.65 22.91
CA GLY A 13 4.65 -32.17 21.53
C GLY A 13 5.62 -31.02 21.33
N SER A 14 6.53 -31.14 20.35
CA SER A 14 7.34 -30.02 19.87
C SER A 14 6.86 -29.66 18.48
N ALA A 15 6.26 -28.47 18.34
CA ALA A 15 5.98 -27.86 17.05
C ALA A 15 7.10 -26.86 16.76
N ALA A 16 8.09 -27.27 15.97
CA ALA A 16 9.06 -26.33 15.44
C ALA A 16 8.33 -25.33 14.54
N LEU A 17 8.57 -24.03 14.75
CA LEU A 17 8.11 -23.01 13.80
C LEU A 17 8.63 -23.38 12.40
N PRO A 18 7.76 -23.41 11.37
CA PRO A 18 8.22 -23.60 10.01
C PRO A 18 9.22 -22.49 9.67
N LYS A 19 10.19 -22.78 8.79
CA LYS A 19 11.11 -21.76 8.29
C LYS A 19 10.28 -20.66 7.63
N LEU A 20 10.10 -19.55 8.33
CA LEU A 20 9.51 -18.35 7.78
C LEU A 20 10.50 -17.81 6.75
N PRO A 21 10.06 -17.48 5.52
CA PRO A 21 10.93 -16.84 4.56
C PRO A 21 11.52 -15.59 5.20
N SER A 22 12.85 -15.48 5.17
CA SER A 22 13.56 -14.26 5.56
C SER A 22 12.99 -13.09 4.75
N ALA A 23 12.81 -11.93 5.39
CA ALA A 23 12.33 -10.70 4.77
C ALA A 23 12.87 -10.57 3.34
N GLN A 24 11.97 -10.71 2.37
CA GLN A 24 12.32 -10.64 0.96
C GLN A 24 12.78 -9.20 0.70
N PRO A 25 14.00 -8.97 0.18
CA PRO A 25 14.40 -7.63 -0.23
C PRO A 25 13.40 -7.13 -1.27
N HIS A 26 12.87 -5.93 -1.05
CA HIS A 26 12.03 -5.29 -2.05
C HIS A 26 12.83 -5.15 -3.36
N PRO A 27 12.19 -5.33 -4.53
CA PRO A 27 12.86 -5.14 -5.81
C PRO A 27 13.38 -3.70 -5.92
N ASP A 28 14.55 -3.52 -6.53
CA ASP A 28 15.04 -2.20 -6.91
C ASP A 28 14.08 -1.63 -7.97
N VAL A 29 13.34 -0.58 -7.60
CA VAL A 29 12.41 0.09 -8.52
C VAL A 29 13.18 1.15 -9.30
N ASP A 30 13.28 0.99 -10.62
CA ASP A 30 13.87 1.99 -11.50
C ASP A 30 12.93 3.20 -11.61
N MET A 31 13.49 4.42 -11.53
CA MET A 31 12.79 5.67 -11.80
C MET A 31 12.04 5.65 -13.14
N ARG A 32 12.56 4.94 -14.15
CA ARG A 32 11.89 4.78 -15.44
C ARG A 32 10.58 3.99 -15.34
N GLU A 33 10.54 2.93 -14.54
CA GLU A 33 9.33 2.13 -14.32
C GLU A 33 8.26 2.95 -13.61
N LEU A 34 8.70 3.78 -12.66
CA LEU A 34 7.87 4.73 -11.94
C LEU A 34 7.22 5.78 -12.87
N LEU A 35 7.98 6.30 -13.83
CA LEU A 35 7.48 7.23 -14.86
C LEU A 35 6.48 6.55 -15.82
N LEU A 36 6.73 5.29 -16.18
CA LEU A 36 5.82 4.51 -17.03
C LEU A 36 4.50 4.22 -16.31
N ALA A 37 4.56 3.84 -15.03
CA ALA A 37 3.39 3.67 -14.18
C ALA A 37 2.56 4.95 -14.13
N LEU A 38 3.21 6.10 -13.85
CA LEU A 38 2.56 7.41 -13.83
C LEU A 38 1.89 7.74 -15.18
N GLN A 39 2.55 7.42 -16.31
CA GLN A 39 1.97 7.64 -17.64
C GLN A 39 0.65 6.88 -17.83
N GLY A 40 0.56 5.64 -17.35
CA GLY A 40 -0.67 4.84 -17.40
C GLY A 40 -1.81 5.47 -16.61
N VAL A 41 -1.51 6.01 -15.43
CA VAL A 41 -2.51 6.66 -14.57
C VAL A 41 -2.99 7.98 -15.20
N LEU A 42 -2.07 8.79 -15.77
CA LEU A 42 -2.41 10.05 -16.44
C LEU A 42 -3.37 9.83 -17.62
N ARG A 43 -3.13 8.81 -18.46
CA ARG A 43 -4.03 8.49 -19.58
C ARG A 43 -5.45 8.15 -19.14
N ARG A 44 -5.61 7.48 -17.99
CA ARG A 44 -6.94 7.16 -17.45
C ARG A 44 -7.64 8.41 -16.91
N ALA A 45 -6.91 9.30 -16.24
CA ALA A 45 -7.44 10.55 -15.72
C ALA A 45 -7.97 11.48 -16.84
N ASP A 46 -7.27 11.55 -17.97
CA ASP A 46 -7.65 12.39 -19.11
C ASP A 46 -8.99 11.96 -19.75
N LEU A 47 -9.39 10.69 -19.60
CA LEU A 47 -10.67 10.16 -20.13
C LEU A 47 -11.92 10.63 -19.37
N PHE A 48 -11.76 11.24 -18.19
CA PHE A 48 -12.89 11.63 -17.32
C PHE A 48 -13.01 13.14 -17.09
N THR A 49 -12.23 13.97 -17.78
CA THR A 49 -12.19 15.43 -17.53
C THR A 49 -13.21 16.23 -18.35
N SER A 50 -14.19 16.83 -17.66
CA SER A 50 -14.88 18.05 -18.09
C SER A 50 -14.38 19.25 -17.26
N HIS A 51 -13.88 20.30 -17.93
CA HIS A 51 -13.39 21.55 -17.31
C HIS A 51 -14.48 22.29 -16.52
N HIS A 52 -14.41 22.31 -15.18
CA HIS A 52 -14.49 23.53 -14.38
C HIS A 52 -14.29 23.28 -12.88
N VAL A 53 -13.92 24.36 -12.18
CA VAL A 53 -13.89 24.59 -10.73
C VAL A 53 -12.51 24.43 -10.07
N GLU A 54 -11.89 25.58 -9.84
CA GLU A 54 -10.82 25.79 -8.85
C GLU A 54 -11.33 25.35 -7.47
N ARG A 55 -11.01 24.13 -7.07
CA ARG A 55 -11.02 23.71 -5.67
C ARG A 55 -9.61 23.91 -5.13
N GLU A 56 -9.49 24.46 -3.92
CA GLU A 56 -8.21 24.59 -3.21
C GLU A 56 -7.45 23.25 -3.31
N ARG A 57 -6.24 23.32 -3.88
CA ARG A 57 -5.44 22.12 -4.16
C ARG A 57 -5.00 21.54 -2.82
N LEU A 58 -5.53 20.38 -2.45
CA LEU A 58 -5.05 19.60 -1.30
C LEU A 58 -3.52 19.48 -1.42
N SER A 59 -2.79 19.89 -0.39
CA SER A 59 -1.34 19.78 -0.35
C SER A 59 -0.91 18.31 -0.29
N THR A 60 0.33 18.02 -0.66
CA THR A 60 0.91 16.67 -0.51
C THR A 60 0.79 16.19 0.95
N ARG A 61 1.00 17.08 1.92
CA ARG A 61 0.90 16.77 3.35
C ARG A 61 -0.52 16.36 3.76
N GLU A 62 -1.54 17.10 3.33
CA GLU A 62 -2.93 16.74 3.61
C GLU A 62 -3.29 15.42 2.95
N ARG A 63 -2.79 15.16 1.73
CA ARG A 63 -3.01 13.90 1.03
C ARG A 63 -2.37 12.73 1.77
N MET A 64 -1.16 12.89 2.29
CA MET A 64 -0.50 11.87 3.12
C MET A 64 -1.32 11.53 4.36
N SER A 65 -1.81 12.55 5.09
CA SER A 65 -2.68 12.34 6.24
C SER A 65 -3.97 11.59 5.87
N HIS A 66 -4.59 11.95 4.76
CA HIS A 66 -5.77 11.25 4.25
C HIS A 66 -5.45 9.78 3.93
N ILE A 67 -4.38 9.50 3.17
CA ILE A 67 -3.97 8.13 2.83
C ILE A 67 -3.77 7.29 4.09
N LEU A 68 -3.01 7.79 5.07
CA LEU A 68 -2.78 7.07 6.33
C LEU A 68 -4.07 6.81 7.12
N SER A 69 -5.04 7.73 7.06
CA SER A 69 -6.34 7.55 7.72
C SER A 69 -7.18 6.45 7.07
N VAL A 70 -7.11 6.32 5.73
CA VAL A 70 -7.83 5.28 4.97
C VAL A 70 -7.16 3.91 5.13
N LEU A 71 -5.84 3.88 5.31
CA LEU A 71 -5.08 2.66 5.56
C LEU A 71 -5.18 2.15 7.01
N GLN A 72 -6.04 2.74 7.85
CA GLN A 72 -6.28 2.21 9.19
C GLN A 72 -6.98 0.84 9.10
N GLY A 73 -6.24 -0.20 9.48
CA GLY A 73 -6.67 -1.59 9.40
C GLY A 73 -5.77 -2.41 8.47
N ASP A 74 -5.62 -3.69 8.76
CA ASP A 74 -4.66 -4.60 8.11
C ASP A 74 -5.09 -5.07 6.70
N HIS A 75 -5.68 -4.16 5.93
CA HIS A 75 -6.29 -4.40 4.63
C HIS A 75 -5.63 -3.58 3.51
N PHE A 76 -5.77 -4.08 2.29
CA PHE A 76 -5.30 -3.40 1.09
C PHE A 76 -6.35 -2.42 0.56
N VAL A 77 -5.89 -1.24 0.15
CA VAL A 77 -6.68 -0.17 -0.46
C VAL A 77 -6.14 0.08 -1.86
N THR A 78 -7.01 0.31 -2.85
CA THR A 78 -6.57 0.61 -4.22
C THR A 78 -6.11 2.06 -4.34
N PHE A 79 -5.13 2.32 -5.20
CA PHE A 79 -4.65 3.68 -5.45
C PHE A 79 -5.75 4.59 -5.99
N GLU A 80 -6.61 4.06 -6.86
CA GLU A 80 -7.74 4.77 -7.44
C GLU A 80 -8.76 5.27 -6.41
N SER A 81 -8.84 4.67 -5.22
CA SER A 81 -9.75 5.14 -4.17
C SER A 81 -9.19 6.29 -3.33
N LEU A 82 -7.94 6.72 -3.57
CA LEU A 82 -7.29 7.80 -2.81
C LEU A 82 -7.65 9.19 -3.33
N PHE A 83 -8.36 9.28 -4.46
CA PHE A 83 -8.81 10.52 -5.10
C PHE A 83 -10.17 10.32 -5.77
N THR A 84 -10.83 11.43 -6.04
CA THR A 84 -12.13 11.48 -6.71
C THR A 84 -11.99 11.97 -8.15
N PRO A 85 -12.89 11.58 -9.07
CA PRO A 85 -12.86 12.04 -10.46
C PRO A 85 -12.85 13.57 -10.60
N GLU A 86 -13.51 14.28 -9.68
CA GLU A 86 -13.64 15.74 -9.68
C GLU A 86 -12.29 16.46 -9.45
N GLU A 87 -11.30 15.78 -8.86
CA GLU A 87 -9.96 16.33 -8.68
C GLU A 87 -9.13 16.29 -9.98
N GLY A 88 -9.58 15.51 -10.96
CA GLY A 88 -8.94 15.33 -12.26
C GLY A 88 -7.48 14.90 -12.15
N ARG A 89 -6.71 15.24 -13.19
CA ARG A 89 -5.28 14.89 -13.29
C ARG A 89 -4.44 15.38 -12.11
N LEU A 90 -4.78 16.53 -11.51
CA LEU A 90 -4.02 17.06 -10.37
C LEU A 90 -4.19 16.21 -9.11
N GLY A 91 -5.41 15.76 -8.79
CA GLY A 91 -5.66 14.87 -7.64
C GLY A 91 -4.88 13.56 -7.75
N VAL A 92 -4.83 13.00 -8.96
CA VAL A 92 -4.03 11.82 -9.28
C VAL A 92 -2.55 12.04 -8.99
N VAL A 93 -1.96 13.12 -9.54
CA VAL A 93 -0.53 13.42 -9.39
C VAL A 93 -0.17 13.64 -7.92
N VAL A 94 -1.00 14.40 -7.18
CA VAL A 94 -0.75 14.65 -5.75
C VAL A 94 -0.87 13.36 -4.93
N SER A 95 -1.86 12.51 -5.22
CA SER A 95 -2.01 11.21 -4.55
C SER A 95 -0.83 10.29 -4.84
N PHE A 96 -0.31 10.31 -6.07
CA PHE A 96 0.87 9.54 -6.44
C PHE A 96 2.11 10.03 -5.70
N LEU A 97 2.39 11.34 -5.72
CA LEU A 97 3.53 11.92 -5.00
C LEU A 97 3.45 11.66 -3.50
N ALA A 98 2.26 11.81 -2.90
CA ALA A 98 2.05 11.51 -1.48
C ALA A 98 2.29 10.02 -1.16
N THR A 99 1.86 9.11 -2.04
CA THR A 99 2.13 7.68 -1.91
C THR A 99 3.64 7.39 -1.94
N LEU A 100 4.38 8.00 -2.88
CA LEU A 100 5.83 7.82 -2.97
C LEU A 100 6.57 8.39 -1.76
N GLU A 101 6.14 9.54 -1.24
CA GLU A 101 6.73 10.10 -0.02
C GLU A 101 6.48 9.19 1.19
N LEU A 102 5.26 8.65 1.35
CA LEU A 102 4.95 7.70 2.43
C LEU A 102 5.72 6.38 2.32
N VAL A 103 5.97 5.88 1.11
CA VAL A 103 6.83 4.71 0.86
C VAL A 103 8.28 5.02 1.25
N LYS A 104 8.78 6.19 0.86
CA LYS A 104 10.13 6.67 1.21
C LYS A 104 10.31 6.85 2.71
N GLU A 105 9.27 7.32 3.41
CA GLU A 105 9.20 7.41 4.87
C GLU A 105 8.89 6.07 5.56
N GLN A 106 8.75 4.98 4.78
CA GLN A 106 8.54 3.64 5.30
C GLN A 106 7.24 3.45 6.11
N LEU A 107 6.23 4.30 5.90
CA LEU A 107 4.95 4.26 6.62
C LEU A 107 3.91 3.32 5.98
N ILE A 108 4.06 3.05 4.67
CA ILE A 108 3.14 2.22 3.89
C ILE A 108 3.91 1.27 2.99
N GLU A 109 3.23 0.23 2.53
CA GLU A 109 3.72 -0.67 1.49
C GLU A 109 2.81 -0.61 0.26
N VAL A 110 3.42 -0.84 -0.91
CA VAL A 110 2.75 -0.83 -2.21
C VAL A 110 2.95 -2.16 -2.91
N VAL A 111 1.87 -2.72 -3.48
CA VAL A 111 1.86 -3.98 -4.23
C VAL A 111 1.25 -3.75 -5.61
N GLN A 112 1.96 -4.14 -6.66
CA GLN A 112 1.50 -4.15 -8.04
C GLN A 112 1.91 -5.47 -8.68
N ALA A 113 0.93 -6.32 -9.02
CA ALA A 113 1.21 -7.68 -9.52
C ALA A 113 1.63 -7.72 -10.99
N GLU A 114 1.17 -6.76 -11.79
CA GLU A 114 1.42 -6.69 -13.23
C GLU A 114 1.87 -5.28 -13.62
N VAL A 115 2.72 -5.17 -14.64
CA VAL A 115 3.18 -3.89 -15.16
C VAL A 115 1.99 -3.06 -15.62
N LEU A 116 1.85 -1.84 -15.08
CA LEU A 116 0.69 -0.94 -15.30
C LEU A 116 -0.66 -1.48 -14.77
N GLY A 117 -0.66 -2.59 -14.04
CA GLY A 117 -1.82 -3.13 -13.34
C GLY A 117 -2.22 -2.29 -12.11
N PRO A 118 -3.28 -2.68 -11.40
CA PRO A 118 -3.75 -1.96 -10.23
C PRO A 118 -2.70 -1.88 -9.12
N ILE A 119 -2.62 -0.71 -8.48
CA ILE A 119 -1.70 -0.44 -7.39
C ILE A 119 -2.48 -0.56 -6.08
N HIS A 120 -2.01 -1.41 -5.17
CA HIS A 120 -2.61 -1.61 -3.86
C HIS A 120 -1.67 -1.09 -2.77
N LEU A 121 -2.24 -0.48 -1.74
CA LEU A 121 -1.54 0.14 -0.62
C LEU A 121 -2.00 -0.51 0.68
N ARG A 122 -1.10 -0.68 1.63
CA ARG A 122 -1.42 -1.06 3.02
C ARG A 122 -0.55 -0.28 4.00
N ALA A 123 -1.03 -0.08 5.22
CA ALA A 123 -0.18 0.44 6.28
C ALA A 123 0.95 -0.55 6.57
N ARG A 124 2.15 -0.03 6.89
CA ARG A 124 3.24 -0.87 7.35
C ARG A 124 3.00 -1.23 8.82
N ALA A 125 3.02 -2.53 9.14
CA ALA A 125 2.97 -2.96 10.53
C ALA A 125 4.24 -2.50 11.25
N VAL A 126 4.10 -1.84 12.39
CA VAL A 126 5.22 -1.53 13.27
C VAL A 126 5.59 -2.83 13.98
N SER A 127 6.68 -3.45 13.54
CA SER A 127 7.30 -4.59 14.23
C SER A 127 8.01 -4.17 15.51
#